data_AF-A0A485LQJ6-F1
#
_entry.id   AF-A0A485LQJ6-F1
#
_cell.length_a   1.000
_cell.length_b   1.000
_cell.length_c   1.000
_cell.angle_alpha   90.00
_cell.angle_beta   90.00
_cell.angle_gamma   90.00
#
_symmetry.space_group_name_H-M   'P 1'
#
loop_
_entity.id
_entity.type
_entity.pdbx_description
1 polymer ?
#
loop_
_entity_poly.entity_id
_entity_poly.type
_entity_poly.pdbx_seq_one_letter_code
_entity_poly.pdbx_strand_id
1 'polypeptide(L)'
;MALRKKKFLVSASGEEICRGLVLPEAYVRDPNADITDIADADTDAIELIQTHMSMVFLRRDTVYKVKKNVDFGFADFSSVTKRMQACLAETQLNQRLAPNVYLGVVPIYKKGDVLRISTYDVWTDKRDKDVEYYSNEDLGELVDWAVKMRRLPNDNTCLHLLTTGRLDAALLEIVAARIAVFHTTARKNAAIDEFGKPALIKQNMDENFTQTASHVDAGLVDGFVYNRTKMLSERWFEGLVDVFEHRVQHKYISDTHGDLRLEHVYFVPKQANTPPVAGQPQPPMTAYELPAVISAATVDVVVLDCIEFNERFRFSDPLSDAAFFTMDLWRLGRGDLAEAFKTAYLEKSKQTSKANAELLRFYAAYRSVVRAKVSGFQALDPLIPDKARALARSKCHWLVAYSLLAPPSDRPCLVLVTGLPATGKSTVARGLVDADERWVWVRSDVVRKELAGVKATERTPEEAMGDVYSTAFTQKTYMECWAQTQEALQRGRRVLVDATFREHAFRRLFLEGTKKEGAVAGVVVCECNREIIKGRMAKRATETEQISDATWDVYEKVEKSWTSFDGGNGLYATTPDDVFHVNTDKPLDVALQRVHGFFRKLGVE
;
A
#
# COMPACT_ATOMS: atom_id res chain seq x y z
N MET A 1 35.11 -23.91 -20.75
CA MET A 1 35.48 -22.48 -20.62
C MET A 1 34.77 -21.93 -19.39
N ALA A 2 35.53 -21.48 -18.40
CA ALA A 2 35.16 -21.49 -16.98
C ALA A 2 34.24 -20.33 -16.54
N LEU A 3 33.09 -20.67 -15.95
CA LEU A 3 32.34 -19.80 -15.03
C LEU A 3 33.14 -19.68 -13.73
N ARG A 4 33.84 -18.56 -13.57
CA ARG A 4 34.52 -18.20 -12.31
C ARG A 4 33.46 -18.07 -11.19
N LYS A 5 33.45 -19.05 -10.28
CA LYS A 5 32.96 -18.90 -8.91
C LYS A 5 33.69 -17.70 -8.27
N LYS A 6 33.07 -16.52 -8.26
CA LYS A 6 33.51 -15.45 -7.36
C LYS A 6 33.20 -15.92 -5.94
N LYS A 7 34.23 -16.34 -5.22
CA LYS A 7 34.20 -16.47 -3.77
C LYS A 7 33.78 -15.10 -3.22
N PHE A 8 32.62 -15.03 -2.58
CA PHE A 8 32.28 -13.92 -1.70
C PHE A 8 33.33 -13.92 -0.59
N LEU A 9 34.24 -12.96 -0.63
CA LEU A 9 35.13 -12.66 0.48
C LEU A 9 34.25 -12.05 1.58
N VAL A 10 33.98 -12.84 2.61
CA VAL A 10 33.35 -12.40 3.85
C VAL A 10 34.40 -11.57 4.60
N SER A 11 34.22 -10.26 4.65
CA SER A 11 34.72 -9.43 5.75
C SER A 11 33.51 -8.86 6.48
N ALA A 12 33.40 -9.25 7.76
CA ALA A 12 32.27 -9.06 8.67
C ALA A 12 30.93 -9.56 8.09
N SER A 13 30.61 -10.83 8.34
CA SER A 13 29.25 -11.35 8.14
C SER A 13 28.23 -10.49 8.88
N GLY A 14 27.01 -10.35 8.35
CA GLY A 14 25.92 -9.66 9.06
C GLY A 14 25.69 -10.21 10.48
N GLU A 15 26.05 -11.47 10.73
CA GLU A 15 26.09 -12.08 12.06
C GLU A 15 27.15 -11.52 13.01
N GLU A 16 28.33 -11.11 12.53
CA GLU A 16 29.38 -10.48 13.35
C GLU A 16 28.99 -9.06 13.75
N ILE A 17 28.35 -8.30 12.85
CA ILE A 17 27.80 -6.97 13.17
C ILE A 17 26.58 -7.11 14.10
N CYS A 18 25.71 -8.10 13.88
CA CYS A 18 24.61 -8.40 14.79
C CYS A 18 25.12 -8.86 16.18
N ARG A 19 26.11 -9.75 16.26
CA ARG A 19 26.70 -10.18 17.54
C ARG A 19 27.40 -9.04 18.28
N GLY A 20 28.14 -8.19 17.57
CA GLY A 20 28.85 -7.06 18.17
C GLY A 20 27.94 -5.90 18.63
N LEU A 21 26.73 -5.76 18.07
CA LEU A 21 25.80 -4.67 18.39
C LEU A 21 24.61 -5.09 19.29
N VAL A 22 24.45 -6.39 19.54
CA VAL A 22 23.42 -6.97 20.44
C VAL A 22 23.94 -7.15 21.88
N LEU A 23 25.24 -6.98 22.15
CA LEU A 23 25.81 -7.01 23.50
C LEU A 23 25.92 -5.58 24.09
N PRO A 24 25.17 -5.24 25.17
CA PRO A 24 25.01 -3.86 25.68
C PRO A 24 26.27 -3.22 26.28
N GLU A 25 27.30 -4.00 26.63
CA GLU A 25 28.52 -3.50 27.30
C GLU A 25 29.47 -2.74 26.35
N ALA A 26 29.17 -2.74 25.05
CA ALA A 26 30.01 -2.14 24.01
C ALA A 26 29.89 -0.61 23.88
N TYR A 27 28.96 0.03 24.59
CA TYR A 27 28.74 1.47 24.53
C TYR A 27 29.40 2.15 25.73
N VAL A 28 30.59 2.75 25.57
CA VAL A 28 31.26 3.54 26.64
C VAL A 28 31.51 4.96 26.10
N ARG A 29 30.66 5.91 26.52
CA ARG A 29 30.83 6.99 27.54
C ARG A 29 31.71 8.16 27.08
N ASP A 30 31.32 9.36 27.49
CA ASP A 30 32.11 10.58 27.40
C ASP A 30 33.45 10.37 28.16
N PRO A 31 34.61 10.59 27.52
CA PRO A 31 35.91 10.51 28.19
C PRO A 31 36.07 11.48 29.37
N ASN A 32 35.20 12.51 29.48
CA ASN A 32 35.31 13.60 30.46
C ASN A 32 34.28 13.53 31.60
N ALA A 33 33.44 12.50 31.67
CA ALA A 33 32.44 12.38 32.74
C ALA A 33 33.02 11.77 34.02
N ASP A 34 32.87 12.46 35.16
CA ASP A 34 33.30 11.99 36.48
C ASP A 34 32.57 10.70 36.89
N ILE A 35 33.33 9.71 37.36
CA ILE A 35 32.93 8.29 37.46
C ILE A 35 31.95 8.01 38.62
N THR A 36 31.64 8.97 39.50
CA THR A 36 31.00 8.70 40.79
C THR A 36 29.47 8.83 40.84
N ASP A 37 28.80 9.34 39.80
CA ASP A 37 27.40 9.80 39.90
C ASP A 37 26.38 9.07 39.00
N ILE A 38 26.52 7.77 38.73
CA ILE A 38 25.59 7.08 37.82
C ILE A 38 25.16 5.71 38.32
N ALA A 39 23.95 5.67 38.91
CA ALA A 39 23.17 4.47 39.14
C ALA A 39 22.52 3.95 37.83
N ASP A 40 22.61 2.63 37.61
CA ASP A 40 21.73 1.74 36.83
C ASP A 40 20.62 2.34 35.93
N ALA A 41 20.93 2.96 34.78
CA ALA A 41 19.89 3.65 33.99
C ALA A 41 19.70 3.28 32.49
N ASP A 42 20.44 2.37 31.85
CA ASP A 42 20.22 2.16 30.39
C ASP A 42 20.51 0.75 29.86
N THR A 43 19.75 -0.24 30.34
CA THR A 43 19.66 -1.62 29.82
C THR A 43 18.46 -1.84 28.88
N ASP A 44 18.00 -0.79 28.18
CA ASP A 44 16.84 -0.90 27.30
C ASP A 44 17.11 -1.82 26.10
N ALA A 45 16.17 -2.72 25.80
CA ALA A 45 16.26 -3.68 24.69
C ALA A 45 16.37 -2.96 23.34
N ILE A 46 17.38 -3.33 22.53
CA ILE A 46 17.56 -2.81 21.17
C ILE A 46 16.72 -3.65 20.21
N GLU A 47 15.82 -3.01 19.47
CA GLU A 47 15.09 -3.65 18.38
C GLU A 47 15.89 -3.51 17.07
N LEU A 48 16.09 -4.63 16.38
CA LEU A 48 16.82 -4.69 15.10
C LEU A 48 15.87 -4.96 13.94
N ILE A 49 15.82 -4.02 12.99
CA ILE A 49 15.13 -4.19 11.70
C ILE A 49 16.18 -4.39 10.61
N GLN A 50 16.01 -5.41 9.77
CA GLN A 50 16.90 -5.67 8.64
C GLN A 50 16.18 -5.49 7.31
N THR A 51 16.84 -4.79 6.39
CA THR A 51 16.45 -4.71 4.98
C THR A 51 17.47 -5.43 4.10
N HIS A 52 17.26 -5.46 2.78
CA HIS A 52 18.24 -5.96 1.83
C HIS A 52 19.57 -5.19 1.86
N MET A 53 19.53 -3.90 2.23
CA MET A 53 20.65 -2.97 2.11
C MET A 53 21.14 -2.41 3.46
N SER A 54 20.39 -2.58 4.55
CA SER A 54 20.70 -1.91 5.81
C SER A 54 20.25 -2.73 7.03
N MET A 55 20.84 -2.39 8.16
CA MET A 55 20.44 -2.80 9.51
C MET A 55 20.07 -1.54 10.29
N VAL A 56 18.92 -1.54 10.94
CA VAL A 56 18.37 -0.39 11.68
C VAL A 56 18.23 -0.81 13.13
N PHE A 57 18.97 -0.14 14.01
CA PHE A 57 19.00 -0.37 15.45
C PHE A 57 18.15 0.70 16.12
N LEU A 58 17.03 0.30 16.70
CA LEU A 58 16.10 1.17 17.41
C LEU A 58 16.39 1.09 18.91
N ARG A 59 16.94 2.16 19.47
CA ARG A 59 17.04 2.37 20.93
C ARG A 59 15.81 3.11 21.45
N ARG A 60 15.79 3.46 22.73
CA ARG A 60 14.68 4.19 23.37
C ARG A 60 14.26 5.44 22.61
N ASP A 61 15.20 6.34 22.28
CA ASP A 61 14.95 7.65 21.66
C ASP A 61 15.75 7.90 20.36
N THR A 62 16.66 6.98 20.03
CA THR A 62 17.64 7.15 18.95
C THR A 62 17.62 5.93 18.02
N VAL A 63 17.86 6.16 16.74
CA VAL A 63 17.99 5.13 15.72
C VAL A 63 19.35 5.23 15.04
N TYR A 64 19.99 4.08 14.83
CA TYR A 64 21.20 3.96 14.02
C TYR A 64 20.93 3.09 12.80
N LYS A 65 21.20 3.59 11.60
CA LYS A 65 21.06 2.83 10.35
C LYS A 65 22.43 2.60 9.72
N VAL A 66 22.82 1.33 9.64
CA VAL A 66 24.11 0.86 9.11
C VAL A 66 23.89 0.20 7.76
N LYS A 67 24.69 0.56 6.76
CA LYS A 67 24.64 -0.06 5.42
C LYS A 67 25.28 -1.44 5.45
N LYS A 68 24.65 -2.41 4.79
CA LYS A 68 25.24 -3.75 4.63
C LYS A 68 26.35 -3.71 3.58
N ASN A 69 27.34 -4.59 3.72
CA ASN A 69 28.40 -4.77 2.73
C ASN A 69 27.84 -5.54 1.51
N VAL A 70 27.24 -4.82 0.57
CA VAL A 70 26.56 -5.38 -0.62
C VAL A 70 26.86 -4.57 -1.87
N ASP A 71 26.78 -5.21 -3.03
CA ASP A 71 26.81 -4.56 -4.34
C ASP A 71 25.74 -5.20 -5.22
N PHE A 72 24.71 -4.42 -5.54
CA PHE A 72 23.59 -4.84 -6.39
C PHE A 72 23.70 -4.29 -7.83
N GLY A 73 24.82 -3.66 -8.18
CA GLY A 73 25.03 -2.97 -9.46
C GLY A 73 24.32 -1.62 -9.57
N PHE A 74 23.13 -1.47 -8.97
CA PHE A 74 22.44 -0.18 -8.85
C PHE A 74 22.72 0.56 -7.52
N ALA A 75 23.38 -0.11 -6.58
CA ALA A 75 23.83 0.42 -5.30
C ALA A 75 25.05 -0.38 -4.83
N ASP A 76 26.14 0.33 -4.52
CA ASP A 76 27.43 -0.26 -4.19
C ASP A 76 27.90 0.24 -2.82
N PHE A 77 27.85 -0.65 -1.84
CA PHE A 77 28.24 -0.46 -0.45
C PHE A 77 29.42 -1.36 -0.05
N SER A 78 30.22 -1.78 -1.05
CA SER A 78 31.29 -2.78 -0.91
C SER A 78 32.48 -2.33 -0.04
N SER A 79 32.63 -1.03 0.21
CA SER A 79 33.74 -0.48 0.99
C SER A 79 33.24 0.48 2.07
N VAL A 80 34.02 0.63 3.14
CA VAL A 80 33.73 1.55 4.25
C VAL A 80 33.52 2.99 3.73
N THR A 81 34.37 3.46 2.82
CA THR A 81 34.24 4.79 2.21
C THR A 81 32.94 4.96 1.43
N LYS A 82 32.50 3.94 0.67
CA LYS A 82 31.21 3.99 -0.04
C LYS A 82 30.03 3.99 0.93
N ARG A 83 30.12 3.23 2.03
CA ARG A 83 29.08 3.25 3.08
C ARG A 83 29.01 4.58 3.81
N MET A 84 30.16 5.21 4.08
CA MET A 84 30.22 6.58 4.58
C MET A 84 29.46 7.51 3.64
N GLN A 85 29.86 7.58 2.36
CA GLN A 85 29.24 8.44 1.35
C GLN A 85 27.73 8.22 1.24
N ALA A 86 27.27 6.96 1.29
CA ALA A 86 25.85 6.62 1.30
C ALA A 86 25.13 7.15 2.55
N CYS A 87 25.73 7.04 3.74
CA CYS A 87 25.18 7.61 4.97
C CYS A 87 25.09 9.15 4.90
N LEU A 88 26.09 9.81 4.31
CA LEU A 88 26.08 11.26 4.11
C LEU A 88 24.94 11.67 3.18
N ALA A 89 24.84 11.00 2.02
CA ALA A 89 23.80 11.26 1.03
C ALA A 89 22.41 11.03 1.63
N GLU A 90 22.20 9.92 2.36
CA GLU A 90 20.93 9.66 3.05
C GLU A 90 20.58 10.79 4.01
N THR A 91 21.53 11.22 4.84
CA THR A 91 21.32 12.31 5.80
C THR A 91 20.93 13.60 5.08
N GLN A 92 21.73 14.04 4.10
CA GLN A 92 21.49 15.29 3.36
C GLN A 92 20.13 15.29 2.67
N LEU A 93 19.79 14.20 1.98
CA LEU A 93 18.57 14.12 1.18
C LEU A 93 17.33 14.09 2.06
N ASN A 94 17.39 13.40 3.19
CA ASN A 94 16.26 13.31 4.10
C ASN A 94 16.10 14.57 4.96
N GLN A 95 17.17 15.31 5.27
CA GLN A 95 17.05 16.59 5.97
C GLN A 95 16.20 17.63 5.22
N ARG A 96 16.01 17.50 3.91
CA ARG A 96 15.09 18.34 3.12
C ARG A 96 13.64 18.24 3.61
N LEU A 97 13.23 17.05 4.07
CA LEU A 97 11.88 16.75 4.54
C LEU A 97 11.80 16.52 6.05
N ALA A 98 12.92 16.15 6.68
CA ALA A 98 13.04 15.78 8.09
C ALA A 98 14.33 16.31 8.76
N PRO A 99 14.55 17.64 8.79
CA PRO A 99 15.80 18.25 9.23
C PRO A 99 16.12 17.99 10.71
N ASN A 100 15.08 17.82 11.53
CA ASN A 100 15.25 17.59 12.98
C ASN A 100 15.27 16.10 13.34
N VAL A 101 15.04 15.19 12.38
CA VAL A 101 15.05 13.74 12.61
C VAL A 101 16.41 13.16 12.24
N TYR A 102 16.96 13.54 11.08
CA TYR A 102 18.28 13.08 10.64
C TYR A 102 19.37 13.95 11.24
N LEU A 103 20.06 13.41 12.25
CA LEU A 103 21.00 14.17 13.08
C LEU A 103 22.40 14.25 12.44
N GLY A 104 22.80 13.22 11.70
CA GLY A 104 24.08 13.17 10.99
C GLY A 104 24.59 11.74 10.84
N VAL A 105 25.90 11.60 10.64
CA VAL A 105 26.56 10.30 10.48
C VAL A 105 27.57 10.10 11.61
N VAL A 106 27.62 8.90 12.17
CA VAL A 106 28.52 8.57 13.29
C VAL A 106 29.45 7.41 12.92
N PRO A 107 30.72 7.45 13.36
CA PRO A 107 31.67 6.36 13.15
C PRO A 107 31.34 5.12 14.00
N ILE A 108 31.69 3.95 13.48
CA ILE A 108 31.67 2.66 14.17
C ILE A 108 33.10 2.15 14.30
N TYR A 109 33.56 1.94 15.53
CA TYR A 109 34.89 1.46 15.85
C TYR A 109 34.89 0.00 16.29
N LYS A 110 36.03 -0.66 16.13
CA LYS A 110 36.31 -2.00 16.64
C LYS A 110 37.55 -1.97 17.53
N LYS A 111 37.42 -2.45 18.77
CA LYS A 111 38.54 -2.67 19.70
C LYS A 111 38.46 -4.09 20.25
N GLY A 112 39.37 -4.96 19.81
CA GLY A 112 39.25 -6.41 20.05
C GLY A 112 38.00 -6.96 19.34
N ASP A 113 37.14 -7.68 20.06
CA ASP A 113 35.88 -8.24 19.53
C ASP A 113 34.66 -7.32 19.77
N VAL A 114 34.88 -6.12 20.30
CA VAL A 114 33.80 -5.17 20.66
C VAL A 114 33.64 -4.11 19.58
N LEU A 115 32.41 -3.91 19.11
CA LEU A 115 32.03 -2.82 18.19
C LEU A 115 31.38 -1.66 18.94
N ARG A 116 31.84 -0.43 18.71
CA ARG A 116 31.32 0.78 19.37
C ARG A 116 30.81 1.79 18.36
N ILE A 117 29.60 2.30 18.55
CA ILE A 117 29.07 3.43 17.76
C ILE A 117 29.29 4.71 18.56
N SER A 118 29.89 5.75 17.95
CA SER A 118 30.05 7.04 18.63
C SER A 118 28.68 7.68 18.89
N THR A 119 28.45 8.12 20.12
CA THR A 119 27.21 8.81 20.52
C THR A 119 27.32 10.33 20.47
N TYR A 120 28.53 10.88 20.31
CA TYR A 120 28.83 12.32 20.37
C TYR A 120 29.38 12.89 19.05
N ASP A 121 30.09 12.10 18.24
CA ASP A 121 30.71 12.56 16.99
C ASP A 121 29.75 12.47 15.81
N VAL A 122 28.86 13.45 15.73
CA VAL A 122 27.91 13.55 14.63
C VAL A 122 28.56 14.34 13.48
N TRP A 123 29.05 13.62 12.46
CA TRP A 123 29.49 14.19 11.19
C TRP A 123 28.32 14.86 10.48
N THR A 124 28.59 16.05 9.95
CA THR A 124 27.70 16.79 9.05
C THR A 124 28.56 17.35 7.93
N ASP A 125 27.98 17.74 6.80
CA ASP A 125 28.71 18.37 5.69
C ASP A 125 29.54 19.61 6.08
N LYS A 126 29.29 20.17 7.27
CA LYS A 126 29.99 21.33 7.82
C LYS A 126 31.22 20.96 8.67
N ARG A 127 31.41 19.69 9.05
CA ARG A 127 32.58 19.19 9.81
C ARG A 127 33.65 18.65 8.86
N ASP A 128 34.87 18.51 9.36
CA ASP A 128 36.05 18.12 8.56
C ASP A 128 35.80 16.85 7.73
N LYS A 129 36.25 16.89 6.47
CA LYS A 129 36.11 15.80 5.49
C LYS A 129 37.22 14.75 5.63
N ASP A 130 38.21 15.00 6.46
CA ASP A 130 39.29 14.07 6.73
C ASP A 130 38.80 12.89 7.60
N VAL A 131 38.96 11.67 7.11
CA VAL A 131 38.62 10.44 7.85
C VAL A 131 39.60 10.25 9.02
N GLU A 132 40.83 10.75 8.91
CA GLU A 132 41.82 10.69 9.99
C GLU A 132 41.42 11.54 11.20
N TYR A 133 40.61 12.59 11.02
CA TYR A 133 40.01 13.34 12.14
C TYR A 133 39.18 12.44 13.08
N TYR A 134 38.55 11.42 12.51
CA TYR A 134 37.74 10.46 13.26
C TYR A 134 38.55 9.24 13.72
N SER A 135 39.87 9.23 13.53
CA SER A 135 40.72 8.21 14.14
C SER A 135 40.80 8.45 15.65
N ASN A 136 40.62 7.39 16.43
CA ASN A 136 40.70 7.49 17.88
C ASN A 136 41.25 6.17 18.43
N GLU A 137 42.51 6.18 18.86
CA GLU A 137 43.21 4.99 19.39
C GLU A 137 42.49 4.40 20.62
N ASP A 138 41.81 5.21 21.41
CA ASP A 138 41.04 4.76 22.58
C ASP A 138 39.78 4.00 22.18
N LEU A 139 39.11 4.42 21.10
CA LEU A 139 37.90 3.77 20.58
C LEU A 139 38.18 2.57 19.68
N GLY A 140 39.36 2.51 19.05
CA GLY A 140 39.82 1.42 18.20
C GLY A 140 39.83 1.75 16.70
N GLU A 141 39.89 0.71 15.87
CA GLU A 141 39.90 0.84 14.41
C GLU A 141 38.52 1.28 13.89
N LEU A 142 38.45 2.31 13.04
CA LEU A 142 37.21 2.68 12.35
C LEU A 142 36.85 1.60 11.31
N VAL A 143 35.73 0.89 11.53
CA VAL A 143 35.31 -0.23 10.68
C VAL A 143 34.05 0.05 9.86
N ASP A 144 33.21 1.01 10.27
CA ASP A 144 32.00 1.39 9.51
C ASP A 144 31.42 2.74 9.94
N TRP A 145 30.26 3.08 9.36
CA TRP A 145 29.49 4.29 9.65
C TRP A 145 28.00 3.99 9.85
N ALA A 146 27.31 4.81 10.62
CA ALA A 146 25.85 4.77 10.78
C ALA A 146 25.22 6.14 10.57
N VAL A 147 24.04 6.18 9.96
CA VAL A 147 23.15 7.34 10.04
C VAL A 147 22.54 7.37 11.43
N LYS A 148 22.68 8.49 12.15
CA LYS A 148 22.06 8.74 13.45
C LYS A 148 20.78 9.54 13.27
N MET A 149 19.68 9.03 13.80
CA MET A 149 18.35 9.64 13.70
C MET A 149 17.65 9.67 15.05
N ARG A 150 16.68 10.57 15.22
CA ARG A 150 15.69 10.47 16.29
C ARG A 150 14.73 9.33 16.02
N ARG A 151 14.33 8.59 17.06
CA ARG A 151 13.24 7.62 16.96
C ARG A 151 11.90 8.36 16.91
N LEU A 152 11.07 8.00 15.94
CA LEU A 152 9.68 8.44 15.87
C LEU A 152 8.75 7.26 16.21
N PRO A 153 7.56 7.50 16.81
CA PRO A 153 6.58 6.44 17.05
C PRO A 153 6.00 5.90 15.74
N ASN A 154 5.96 4.57 15.57
CA ASN A 154 5.34 3.94 14.40
C ASN A 154 3.85 4.29 14.26
N ASP A 155 3.19 4.57 15.38
CA ASP A 155 1.77 4.94 15.45
C ASP A 155 1.48 6.30 14.81
N ASN A 156 2.52 7.10 14.57
CA ASN A 156 2.42 8.41 13.94
C ASN A 156 2.55 8.36 12.40
N THR A 157 2.78 7.18 11.81
CA THR A 157 2.85 7.03 10.35
C THR A 157 1.47 7.23 9.71
N CYS A 158 1.44 7.80 8.50
CA CYS A 158 0.24 7.85 7.67
C CYS A 158 -0.34 6.44 7.45
N LEU A 159 0.52 5.42 7.29
CA LEU A 159 0.07 4.03 7.17
C LEU A 159 -0.68 3.58 8.42
N HIS A 160 -0.16 3.83 9.62
CA HIS A 160 -0.83 3.44 10.87
C HIS A 160 -2.13 4.22 11.08
N LEU A 161 -2.13 5.53 10.85
CA LEU A 161 -3.36 6.33 10.94
C LEU A 161 -4.41 5.84 9.94
N LEU A 162 -4.02 5.42 8.75
CA LEU A 162 -4.94 4.84 7.78
C LEU A 162 -5.50 3.51 8.26
N THR A 163 -4.66 2.59 8.75
CA THR A 163 -5.10 1.26 9.18
C THR A 163 -5.99 1.28 10.42
N THR A 164 -5.81 2.29 11.28
CA THR A 164 -6.63 2.54 12.47
C THR A 164 -7.85 3.44 12.20
N GLY A 165 -8.08 3.88 10.96
CA GLY A 165 -9.24 4.70 10.59
C GLY A 165 -9.16 6.17 11.04
N ARG A 166 -7.98 6.66 11.39
CA ARG A 166 -7.71 8.04 11.83
C ARG A 166 -7.19 8.96 10.72
N LEU A 167 -6.84 8.42 9.54
CA LEU A 167 -6.45 9.22 8.38
C LEU A 167 -7.67 9.61 7.55
N ASP A 168 -7.86 10.92 7.36
CA ASP A 168 -8.96 11.50 6.58
C ASP A 168 -8.45 12.48 5.52
N ALA A 169 -9.37 13.06 4.75
CA ALA A 169 -9.04 14.02 3.70
C ALA A 169 -8.33 15.28 4.23
N ALA A 170 -8.71 15.77 5.42
CA ALA A 170 -8.11 16.97 6.01
C ALA A 170 -6.65 16.75 6.38
N LEU A 171 -6.30 15.58 6.92
CA LEU A 171 -4.90 15.21 7.17
C LEU A 171 -4.10 15.05 5.88
N LEU A 172 -4.72 14.51 4.82
CA LEU A 172 -4.10 14.41 3.51
C LEU A 172 -3.82 15.76 2.87
N GLU A 173 -4.62 16.79 3.14
CA GLU A 173 -4.31 18.16 2.71
C GLU A 173 -3.02 18.71 3.34
N ILE A 174 -2.75 18.37 4.61
CA ILE A 174 -1.52 18.78 5.31
C ILE A 174 -0.31 18.10 4.66
N VAL A 175 -0.42 16.80 4.39
CA VAL A 175 0.62 16.00 3.72
C VAL A 175 0.88 16.54 2.30
N ALA A 176 -0.19 16.76 1.53
CA ALA A 176 -0.13 17.34 0.20
C ALA A 176 0.55 18.71 0.17
N ALA A 177 0.25 19.59 1.13
CA ALA A 177 0.89 20.89 1.25
C ALA A 177 2.40 20.76 1.53
N ARG A 178 2.80 19.87 2.45
CA ARG A 178 4.22 19.63 2.76
C ARG A 178 5.00 19.13 1.54
N ILE A 179 4.45 18.17 0.81
CA ILE A 179 5.06 17.59 -0.38
C ILE A 179 5.13 18.61 -1.52
N ALA A 180 4.07 19.40 -1.73
CA ALA A 180 4.04 20.45 -2.75
C ALA A 180 5.12 21.53 -2.49
N VAL A 181 5.32 21.94 -1.24
CA VAL A 181 6.40 22.86 -0.85
C VAL A 181 7.76 22.25 -1.18
N PHE A 182 7.99 20.99 -0.79
CA PHE A 182 9.24 20.28 -1.10
C PHE A 182 9.52 20.26 -2.59
N HIS A 183 8.56 19.84 -3.42
CA HIS A 183 8.71 19.79 -4.88
C HIS A 183 8.95 21.15 -5.53
N THR A 184 8.43 22.23 -4.94
CA THR A 184 8.68 23.60 -5.44
C THR A 184 10.14 24.02 -5.19
N THR A 185 10.72 23.59 -4.06
CA THR A 185 12.09 23.93 -3.66
C THR A 185 13.14 22.90 -4.07
N ALA A 186 12.72 21.74 -4.57
CA ALA A 186 13.62 20.65 -4.95
C ALA A 186 14.59 21.09 -6.05
N ARG A 187 15.82 20.54 -6.01
CA ARG A 187 16.88 20.87 -6.98
C ARG A 187 16.41 20.53 -8.41
N LYS A 188 16.70 21.43 -9.34
CA LYS A 188 16.41 21.29 -10.77
C LYS A 188 17.61 21.74 -11.58
N ASN A 189 17.92 21.05 -12.67
CA ASN A 189 18.93 21.47 -13.64
C ASN A 189 18.73 20.69 -14.96
N ALA A 190 19.50 21.05 -15.99
CA ALA A 190 19.42 20.40 -17.30
C ALA A 190 19.71 18.89 -17.27
N ALA A 191 20.60 18.41 -16.39
CA ALA A 191 20.88 16.98 -16.26
C ALA A 191 19.71 16.22 -15.62
N ILE A 192 19.00 16.84 -14.67
CA ILE A 192 17.79 16.29 -14.06
C ILE A 192 16.64 16.27 -15.08
N ASP A 193 16.52 17.29 -15.93
CA ASP A 193 15.47 17.37 -16.97
C ASP A 193 15.49 16.18 -17.94
N GLU A 194 16.66 15.59 -18.18
CA GLU A 194 16.81 14.38 -19.02
C GLU A 194 15.93 13.21 -18.53
N PHE A 195 15.72 13.11 -17.21
CA PHE A 195 14.92 12.04 -16.59
C PHE A 195 13.42 12.18 -16.82
N GLY A 196 12.96 13.34 -17.27
CA GLY A 196 11.56 13.56 -17.68
C GLY A 196 11.30 13.36 -19.17
N LYS A 197 12.33 13.10 -19.98
CA LYS A 197 12.15 12.97 -21.43
C LYS A 197 11.28 11.75 -21.77
N PRO A 198 10.33 11.87 -22.72
CA PRO A 198 9.47 10.77 -23.12
C PRO A 198 10.25 9.48 -23.45
N ALA A 199 11.37 9.60 -24.18
CA ALA A 199 12.20 8.45 -24.55
C ALA A 199 12.70 7.65 -23.34
N LEU A 200 13.17 8.33 -22.28
CA LEU A 200 13.67 7.67 -21.08
C LEU A 200 12.53 7.11 -20.21
N ILE A 201 11.39 7.81 -20.14
CA ILE A 201 10.18 7.29 -19.48
C ILE A 201 9.70 6.01 -20.19
N LYS A 202 9.66 6.00 -21.53
CA LYS A 202 9.28 4.83 -22.33
C LYS A 202 10.23 3.67 -22.10
N GLN A 203 11.53 3.92 -22.13
CA GLN A 203 12.54 2.91 -21.84
C GLN A 203 12.32 2.29 -20.44
N ASN A 204 12.14 3.12 -19.41
CA ASN A 204 11.88 2.63 -18.05
C ASN A 204 10.59 1.80 -17.96
N MET A 205 9.55 2.21 -18.67
CA MET A 205 8.28 1.48 -18.75
C MET A 205 8.44 0.12 -19.43
N ASP A 206 9.12 0.08 -20.58
CA ASP A 206 9.36 -1.14 -21.35
C ASP A 206 10.26 -2.12 -20.62
N GLU A 207 11.27 -1.62 -19.91
CA GLU A 207 12.12 -2.44 -19.03
C GLU A 207 11.29 -3.10 -17.93
N ASN A 208 10.31 -2.42 -17.34
CA ASN A 208 9.46 -3.01 -16.32
C ASN A 208 8.67 -4.22 -16.84
N PHE A 209 8.08 -4.12 -18.03
CA PHE A 209 7.36 -5.24 -18.66
C PHE A 209 8.33 -6.33 -19.12
N THR A 210 9.44 -5.96 -19.79
CA THR A 210 10.43 -6.95 -20.25
C THR A 210 10.97 -7.80 -19.10
N GLN A 211 11.28 -7.18 -17.95
CA GLN A 211 11.77 -7.85 -16.75
C GLN A 211 10.70 -8.69 -16.03
N THR A 212 9.42 -8.41 -16.26
CA THR A 212 8.30 -9.12 -15.60
C THR A 212 7.56 -10.08 -16.54
N ALA A 213 8.00 -10.25 -17.78
CA ALA A 213 7.37 -11.19 -18.71
C ALA A 213 7.36 -12.63 -18.16
N SER A 214 8.44 -13.07 -17.52
CA SER A 214 8.54 -14.38 -16.87
C SER A 214 7.64 -14.53 -15.63
N HIS A 215 7.12 -13.43 -15.07
CA HIS A 215 6.20 -13.48 -13.94
C HIS A 215 4.83 -14.05 -14.33
N VAL A 216 4.46 -13.98 -15.62
CA VAL A 216 3.26 -14.61 -16.16
C VAL A 216 3.39 -16.14 -16.07
N ASP A 217 4.50 -16.68 -16.57
CA ASP A 217 4.78 -18.12 -16.54
C ASP A 217 4.90 -18.66 -15.10
N ALA A 218 5.43 -17.83 -14.20
CA ALA A 218 5.54 -18.14 -12.77
C ALA A 218 4.22 -17.99 -11.99
N GLY A 219 3.10 -17.62 -12.63
CA GLY A 219 1.80 -17.46 -11.98
C GLY A 219 1.73 -16.29 -10.98
N LEU A 220 2.68 -15.36 -11.02
CA LEU A 220 2.68 -14.18 -10.16
C LEU A 220 1.69 -13.12 -10.62
N VAL A 221 1.28 -13.17 -11.89
CA VAL A 221 0.25 -12.34 -12.52
C VAL A 221 -0.45 -13.14 -13.60
N ASP A 222 -1.76 -12.96 -13.75
CA ASP A 222 -2.52 -13.55 -14.84
C ASP A 222 -2.14 -12.91 -16.19
N GLY A 223 -2.04 -13.74 -17.24
CA GLY A 223 -1.62 -13.28 -18.57
C GLY A 223 -2.54 -12.22 -19.17
N PHE A 224 -3.86 -12.28 -18.92
CA PHE A 224 -4.79 -11.24 -19.38
C PHE A 224 -4.50 -9.91 -18.67
N VAL A 225 -4.38 -9.92 -17.34
CA VAL A 225 -4.10 -8.71 -16.55
C VAL A 225 -2.79 -8.07 -16.99
N TYR A 226 -1.73 -8.88 -17.14
CA TYR A 226 -0.43 -8.40 -17.59
C TYR A 226 -0.50 -7.76 -18.98
N ASN A 227 -1.04 -8.47 -19.97
CA ASN A 227 -1.10 -7.98 -21.36
C ASN A 227 -2.01 -6.76 -21.50
N ARG A 228 -3.15 -6.75 -20.81
CA ARG A 228 -4.09 -5.62 -20.83
C ARG A 228 -3.47 -4.39 -20.16
N THR A 229 -2.77 -4.57 -19.04
CA THR A 229 -2.05 -3.48 -18.36
C THR A 229 -0.97 -2.91 -19.28
N LYS A 230 -0.15 -3.76 -19.93
CA LYS A 230 0.88 -3.33 -20.87
C LYS A 230 0.30 -2.49 -22.02
N MET A 231 -0.70 -3.03 -22.70
CA MET A 231 -1.36 -2.35 -23.84
C MET A 231 -1.97 -1.01 -23.42
N LEU A 232 -2.61 -0.94 -22.24
CA LEU A 232 -3.16 0.33 -21.74
C LEU A 232 -2.04 1.30 -21.33
N SER A 233 -0.96 0.83 -20.72
CA SER A 233 0.20 1.66 -20.40
C SER A 233 0.80 2.31 -21.65
N GLU A 234 0.95 1.55 -22.74
CA GLU A 234 1.42 2.06 -24.04
C GLU A 234 0.47 3.12 -24.60
N ARG A 235 -0.84 2.83 -24.63
CA ARG A 235 -1.85 3.79 -25.11
C ARG A 235 -1.90 5.08 -24.30
N TRP A 236 -1.83 4.99 -22.98
CA TRP A 236 -1.79 6.18 -22.11
C TRP A 236 -0.51 6.97 -22.32
N PHE A 237 0.63 6.29 -22.45
CA PHE A 237 1.91 6.94 -22.71
C PHE A 237 1.87 7.73 -24.02
N GLU A 238 1.37 7.14 -25.11
CA GLU A 238 1.22 7.80 -26.42
C GLU A 238 0.36 9.07 -26.32
N GLY A 239 -0.75 9.01 -25.57
CA GLY A 239 -1.62 10.17 -25.34
C GLY A 239 -1.04 11.26 -24.44
N LEU A 240 0.08 11.00 -23.76
CA LEU A 240 0.72 11.91 -22.80
C LEU A 240 2.08 12.45 -23.29
N VAL A 241 2.55 12.08 -24.49
CA VAL A 241 3.86 12.50 -25.03
C VAL A 241 4.03 14.02 -24.96
N ASP A 242 3.08 14.78 -25.51
CA ASP A 242 3.12 16.24 -25.50
C ASP A 242 3.13 16.82 -24.08
N VAL A 243 2.45 16.14 -23.15
CA VAL A 243 2.45 16.54 -21.73
C VAL A 243 3.85 16.36 -21.16
N PHE A 244 4.48 15.19 -21.31
CA PHE A 244 5.85 14.96 -20.83
C PHE A 244 6.84 15.98 -21.42
N GLU A 245 6.75 16.26 -22.72
CA GLU A 245 7.59 17.27 -23.37
C GLU A 245 7.37 18.66 -22.78
N HIS A 246 6.11 19.06 -22.59
CA HIS A 246 5.77 20.31 -21.92
C HIS A 246 6.36 20.36 -20.49
N ARG A 247 6.31 19.26 -19.73
CA ARG A 247 6.89 19.19 -18.37
C ARG A 247 8.40 19.47 -18.39
N VAL A 248 9.14 18.87 -19.33
CA VAL A 248 10.59 19.06 -19.50
C VAL A 248 10.91 20.49 -19.96
N GLN A 249 10.20 20.99 -20.97
CA GLN A 249 10.40 22.35 -21.51
C GLN A 249 10.21 23.43 -20.43
N HIS A 250 9.23 23.23 -19.53
CA HIS A 250 8.91 24.15 -18.45
C HIS A 250 9.62 23.83 -17.13
N LYS A 251 10.67 23.01 -17.14
CA LYS A 251 11.56 22.77 -15.98
C LYS A 251 10.80 22.25 -14.75
N TYR A 252 9.90 21.30 -14.96
CA TYR A 252 9.20 20.64 -13.85
C TYR A 252 10.02 19.54 -13.18
N ILE A 253 10.91 18.88 -13.92
CA ILE A 253 11.64 17.70 -13.43
C ILE A 253 12.60 18.10 -12.32
N SER A 254 12.64 17.33 -11.24
CA SER A 254 13.35 17.70 -10.03
C SER A 254 13.95 16.51 -9.29
N ASP A 255 14.84 16.80 -8.37
CA ASP A 255 15.44 15.86 -7.43
C ASP A 255 14.45 15.54 -6.30
N THR A 256 13.49 14.65 -6.58
CA THR A 256 12.33 14.34 -5.72
C THR A 256 12.66 13.38 -4.56
N HIS A 257 11.67 12.72 -3.95
CA HIS A 257 11.87 11.69 -2.93
C HIS A 257 12.31 10.35 -3.55
N GLY A 258 11.66 9.96 -4.66
CA GLY A 258 11.91 8.72 -5.41
C GLY A 258 11.19 7.49 -4.87
N ASP A 259 10.60 7.58 -3.68
CA ASP A 259 9.90 6.46 -3.01
C ASP A 259 8.92 6.91 -1.89
N LEU A 260 8.01 7.83 -2.23
CA LEU A 260 7.14 8.47 -1.26
C LEU A 260 5.98 7.55 -0.80
N ARG A 261 6.20 6.76 0.26
CA ARG A 261 5.23 5.78 0.79
C ARG A 261 4.54 6.22 2.07
N LEU A 262 3.35 5.68 2.34
CA LEU A 262 2.58 5.98 3.55
C LEU A 262 3.32 5.64 4.86
N GLU A 263 4.18 4.61 4.84
CA GLU A 263 4.98 4.18 6.00
C GLU A 263 6.17 5.10 6.29
N HIS A 264 6.50 6.01 5.37
CA HIS A 264 7.59 6.96 5.51
C HIS A 264 7.13 8.37 5.90
N VAL A 265 5.83 8.63 5.86
CA VAL A 265 5.24 9.94 6.19
C VAL A 265 4.71 9.89 7.62
N TYR A 266 5.20 10.79 8.46
CA TYR A 266 4.88 10.88 9.88
C TYR A 266 4.21 12.22 10.18
N PHE A 267 3.24 12.21 11.08
CA PHE A 267 2.78 13.41 11.78
C PHE A 267 3.54 13.52 13.10
N VAL A 268 4.08 14.70 13.40
CA VAL A 268 4.80 14.94 14.67
C VAL A 268 4.28 16.21 15.33
N PRO A 269 4.08 16.24 16.66
CA PRO A 269 3.75 17.48 17.35
C PRO A 269 4.82 18.54 17.11
N LYS A 270 4.42 19.77 16.75
CA LYS A 270 5.37 20.86 16.44
C LYS A 270 6.33 21.15 17.59
N GLN A 271 5.84 21.01 18.82
CA GLN A 271 6.60 21.20 20.06
C GLN A 271 7.73 20.18 20.24
N ALA A 272 7.58 18.97 19.69
CA ALA A 272 8.61 17.93 19.71
C ALA A 272 9.54 17.99 18.48
N ASN A 273 9.08 18.62 17.38
CA ASN A 273 9.86 18.75 16.15
C ASN A 273 10.78 19.98 16.15
N THR A 274 11.62 20.11 17.18
CA THR A 274 12.55 21.23 17.33
C THR A 274 13.97 20.84 16.92
N PRO A 275 14.81 21.78 16.44
CA PRO A 275 16.21 21.49 16.15
C PRO A 275 16.97 20.91 17.34
N PRO A 276 17.92 19.98 17.15
CA PRO A 276 18.71 19.43 18.24
C PRO A 276 19.57 20.53 18.88
N VAL A 277 19.53 20.63 20.21
CA VAL A 277 20.36 21.55 21.00
C VAL A 277 21.52 20.75 21.59
N ALA A 278 22.76 21.19 21.34
CA ALA A 278 23.95 20.52 21.85
C ALA A 278 23.92 20.44 23.39
N GLY A 279 24.23 19.26 23.94
CA GLY A 279 24.23 19.02 25.39
C GLY A 279 22.85 18.85 26.04
N GLN A 280 21.75 18.97 25.28
CA GLN A 280 20.40 18.68 25.79
C GLN A 280 19.91 17.29 25.33
N PRO A 281 19.18 16.56 26.20
CA PRO A 281 18.56 15.30 25.82
C PRO A 281 17.54 15.52 24.70
N GLN A 282 17.37 14.51 23.84
CA GLN A 282 16.34 14.55 22.81
C GLN A 282 14.95 14.48 23.45
N PRO A 283 13.89 15.00 22.78
CA PRO A 283 12.53 14.82 23.24
C PRO A 283 12.23 13.34 23.46
N PRO A 284 11.69 12.94 24.63
CA PRO A 284 11.33 11.54 24.88
C PRO A 284 10.20 11.09 23.94
N MET A 285 10.05 9.78 23.75
CA MET A 285 8.99 9.22 22.90
C MET A 285 7.58 9.71 23.25
N THR A 286 7.30 9.97 24.54
CA THR A 286 6.02 10.52 25.02
C THR A 286 5.74 11.93 24.50
N ALA A 287 6.76 12.71 24.14
CA ALA A 287 6.58 14.04 23.55
C ALA A 287 6.00 13.98 22.13
N TYR A 288 6.06 12.81 21.47
CA TYR A 288 5.53 12.61 20.12
C TYR A 288 4.07 12.11 20.11
N GLU A 289 3.42 11.96 21.26
CA GLU A 289 2.01 11.60 21.32
C GLU A 289 1.15 12.61 20.53
N LEU A 290 0.39 12.09 19.57
CA LEU A 290 -0.48 12.92 18.75
C LEU A 290 -1.70 13.37 19.56
N PRO A 291 -2.09 14.66 19.46
CA PRO A 291 -3.32 15.13 20.08
C PRO A 291 -4.54 14.39 19.50
N ALA A 292 -5.64 14.36 20.26
CA ALA A 292 -6.90 13.76 19.81
C ALA A 292 -7.39 14.37 18.49
N VAL A 293 -7.19 15.68 18.32
CA VAL A 293 -7.48 16.42 17.08
C VAL A 293 -6.16 16.87 16.45
N ILE A 294 -5.87 16.33 15.27
CA ILE A 294 -4.67 16.64 14.49
C ILE A 294 -5.03 17.73 13.48
N SER A 295 -4.20 18.78 13.38
CA SER A 295 -4.39 19.87 12.41
C SER A 295 -3.05 20.48 11.99
N ALA A 296 -3.05 21.25 10.91
CA ALA A 296 -1.87 21.97 10.45
C ALA A 296 -1.29 22.95 11.50
N ALA A 297 -2.08 23.34 12.51
CA ALA A 297 -1.62 24.18 13.61
C ALA A 297 -0.83 23.40 14.66
N THR A 298 -1.17 22.12 14.89
CA THR A 298 -0.64 21.32 16.01
C THR A 298 0.48 20.37 15.64
N VAL A 299 0.57 19.96 14.36
CA VAL A 299 1.58 19.01 13.89
C VAL A 299 2.37 19.52 12.69
N ASP A 300 3.57 18.97 12.52
CA ASP A 300 4.34 19.00 11.28
C ASP A 300 4.25 17.63 10.59
N VAL A 301 4.52 17.65 9.28
CA VAL A 301 4.69 16.43 8.48
C VAL A 301 6.18 16.23 8.17
N VAL A 302 6.67 15.06 8.53
CA VAL A 302 8.05 14.60 8.28
C VAL A 302 8.01 13.41 7.34
N VAL A 303 8.95 13.37 6.40
CA VAL A 303 9.07 12.28 5.44
C VAL A 303 10.49 11.74 5.47
N LEU A 304 10.62 10.42 5.57
CA LEU A 304 11.90 9.71 5.73
C LEU A 304 12.18 8.79 4.52
N ASP A 305 13.39 8.24 4.48
CA ASP A 305 13.80 7.19 3.52
C ASP A 305 13.75 7.60 2.04
N CYS A 306 14.18 8.82 1.74
CA CYS A 306 14.47 9.27 0.37
C CYS A 306 15.60 8.43 -0.25
N ILE A 307 15.43 7.98 -1.51
CA ILE A 307 16.42 7.11 -2.18
C ILE A 307 17.75 7.85 -2.34
N GLU A 308 18.79 7.43 -1.64
CA GLU A 308 20.10 8.07 -1.67
C GLU A 308 21.05 7.52 -2.74
N PHE A 309 20.88 6.26 -3.12
CA PHE A 309 21.87 5.49 -3.86
C PHE A 309 21.70 5.51 -5.39
N ASN A 310 20.58 6.02 -5.92
CA ASN A 310 20.33 5.99 -7.35
C ASN A 310 19.52 7.21 -7.83
N GLU A 311 20.19 8.10 -8.57
CA GLU A 311 19.59 9.30 -9.13
C GLU A 311 18.48 8.99 -10.14
N ARG A 312 18.56 7.89 -10.91
CA ARG A 312 17.50 7.49 -11.86
C ARG A 312 16.17 7.18 -11.18
N PHE A 313 16.20 6.79 -9.90
CA PHE A 313 14.98 6.54 -9.14
C PHE A 313 14.45 7.81 -8.45
N ARG A 314 15.34 8.77 -8.15
CA ARG A 314 15.02 10.00 -7.42
C ARG A 314 14.72 11.20 -8.31
N PHE A 315 15.36 11.33 -9.47
CA PHE A 315 15.15 12.41 -10.43
C PHE A 315 13.90 12.09 -11.23
N SER A 316 12.84 12.87 -10.98
CA SER A 316 11.56 12.59 -11.61
C SER A 316 10.67 13.83 -11.64
N ASP A 317 9.57 13.69 -12.37
CA ASP A 317 8.47 14.63 -12.31
C ASP A 317 7.84 14.63 -10.90
N PRO A 318 7.60 15.79 -10.26
CA PRO A 318 6.87 15.88 -8.99
C PRO A 318 5.52 15.14 -8.95
N LEU A 319 4.80 15.04 -10.08
CA LEU A 319 3.56 14.27 -10.17
C LEU A 319 3.86 12.76 -10.09
N SER A 320 5.02 12.31 -10.58
CA SER A 320 5.47 10.92 -10.49
C SER A 320 5.86 10.53 -9.07
N ASP A 321 6.44 11.47 -8.30
CA ASP A 321 6.78 11.24 -6.90
C ASP A 321 5.52 11.20 -6.02
N ALA A 322 4.60 12.17 -6.18
CA ALA A 322 3.30 12.17 -5.50
C ALA A 322 2.41 10.97 -5.87
N ALA A 323 2.62 10.39 -7.06
CA ALA A 323 1.89 9.21 -7.51
C ALA A 323 2.18 7.95 -6.67
N PHE A 324 3.34 7.83 -6.01
CA PHE A 324 3.58 6.73 -5.07
C PHE A 324 2.55 6.74 -3.93
N PHE A 325 2.28 7.93 -3.38
CA PHE A 325 1.35 8.09 -2.27
C PHE A 325 -0.10 7.78 -2.71
N THR A 326 -0.49 8.25 -3.91
CA THR A 326 -1.81 7.95 -4.52
C THR A 326 -1.97 6.45 -4.78
N MET A 327 -0.93 5.81 -5.33
CA MET A 327 -0.90 4.38 -5.63
C MET A 327 -1.02 3.53 -4.35
N ASP A 328 -0.35 3.91 -3.27
CA ASP A 328 -0.42 3.20 -1.98
C ASP A 328 -1.83 3.26 -1.38
N LEU A 329 -2.53 4.38 -1.48
CA LEU A 329 -3.93 4.51 -1.03
C LEU A 329 -4.87 3.62 -1.85
N TRP A 330 -4.69 3.56 -3.17
CA TRP A 330 -5.42 2.63 -4.04
C TRP A 330 -5.17 1.17 -3.67
N ARG A 331 -3.91 0.78 -3.47
CA ARG A 331 -3.50 -0.56 -3.02
C ARG A 331 -4.12 -0.94 -1.67
N LEU A 332 -4.35 0.04 -0.80
CA LEU A 332 -4.98 -0.15 0.50
C LEU A 332 -6.51 -0.06 0.45
N GLY A 333 -7.11 -0.02 -0.75
CA GLY A 333 -8.57 -0.03 -0.93
C GLY A 333 -9.24 1.30 -0.58
N ARG A 334 -8.49 2.40 -0.53
CA ARG A 334 -8.96 3.75 -0.18
C ARG A 334 -8.81 4.71 -1.36
N GLY A 335 -9.48 4.37 -2.46
CA GLY A 335 -9.55 5.18 -3.67
C GLY A 335 -10.17 6.57 -3.44
N ASP A 336 -11.08 6.68 -2.46
CA ASP A 336 -11.65 7.93 -1.96
C ASP A 336 -10.56 8.87 -1.41
N LEU A 337 -9.69 8.35 -0.55
CA LEU A 337 -8.57 9.12 -0.01
C LEU A 337 -7.49 9.38 -1.05
N ALA A 338 -7.29 8.46 -1.98
CA ALA A 338 -6.39 8.68 -3.12
C ALA A 338 -6.85 9.88 -3.95
N GLU A 339 -8.15 10.01 -4.20
CA GLU A 339 -8.75 11.15 -4.91
C GLU A 339 -8.65 12.45 -4.09
N ALA A 340 -8.87 12.39 -2.77
CA ALA A 340 -8.71 13.53 -1.87
C ALA A 340 -7.25 14.04 -1.87
N PHE A 341 -6.27 13.15 -1.71
CA PHE A 341 -4.86 13.52 -1.77
C PHE A 341 -4.47 14.09 -3.14
N LYS A 342 -4.90 13.44 -4.24
CA LYS A 342 -4.63 13.93 -5.59
C LYS A 342 -5.15 15.35 -5.78
N THR A 343 -6.40 15.60 -5.41
CA THR A 343 -7.04 16.92 -5.53
C THR A 343 -6.27 17.96 -4.73
N ALA A 344 -6.04 17.68 -3.44
CA ALA A 344 -5.29 18.56 -2.56
C ALA A 344 -3.88 18.85 -3.11
N TYR A 345 -3.14 17.83 -3.55
CA TYR A 345 -1.79 18.00 -4.05
C TYR A 345 -1.74 18.82 -5.34
N LEU A 346 -2.64 18.59 -6.31
CA LEU A 346 -2.70 19.40 -7.53
C LEU A 346 -3.04 20.85 -7.22
N GLU A 347 -3.93 21.11 -6.26
CA GLU A 347 -4.24 22.47 -5.80
C GLU A 347 -3.05 23.15 -5.10
N LYS A 348 -2.47 22.51 -4.08
CA LYS A 348 -1.34 23.08 -3.31
C LYS A 348 -0.11 23.28 -4.17
N SER A 349 0.10 22.44 -5.17
CA SER A 349 1.21 22.56 -6.14
C SER A 349 0.88 23.43 -7.36
N LYS A 350 -0.36 23.97 -7.46
CA LYS A 350 -0.84 24.81 -8.56
C LYS A 350 -0.77 24.14 -9.94
N GLN A 351 -1.09 22.85 -9.99
CA GLN A 351 -0.99 21.99 -11.18
C GLN A 351 -2.35 21.36 -11.56
N THR A 352 -3.46 22.08 -11.40
CA THR A 352 -4.84 21.57 -11.50
C THR A 352 -5.37 21.27 -12.91
N SER A 353 -4.53 21.33 -13.95
CA SER A 353 -4.98 21.05 -15.32
C SER A 353 -5.43 19.59 -15.47
N LYS A 354 -6.39 19.35 -16.37
CA LYS A 354 -6.85 18.00 -16.70
C LYS A 354 -5.69 17.09 -17.13
N ALA A 355 -4.79 17.62 -17.96
CA ALA A 355 -3.60 16.89 -18.42
C ALA A 355 -2.69 16.45 -17.26
N ASN A 356 -2.50 17.29 -16.24
CA ASN A 356 -1.72 16.93 -15.06
C ASN A 356 -2.43 15.90 -14.18
N ALA A 357 -3.77 15.98 -14.06
CA ALA A 357 -4.54 14.98 -13.33
C ALA A 357 -4.49 13.60 -14.01
N GLU A 358 -4.55 13.57 -15.34
CA GLU A 358 -4.36 12.37 -16.16
C GLU A 358 -2.93 11.83 -16.07
N LEU A 359 -1.93 12.72 -16.12
CA LEU A 359 -0.52 12.36 -15.96
C LEU A 359 -0.20 11.76 -14.59
N LEU A 360 -0.75 12.33 -13.50
CA LEU A 360 -0.59 11.77 -12.15
C LEU A 360 -1.24 10.38 -12.06
N ARG A 361 -2.43 10.19 -12.65
CA ARG A 361 -3.10 8.89 -12.72
C ARG A 361 -2.27 7.86 -13.48
N PHE A 362 -1.70 8.24 -14.63
CA PHE A 362 -0.77 7.40 -15.37
C PHE A 362 0.45 7.03 -14.53
N TYR A 363 1.07 8.02 -13.87
CA TYR A 363 2.21 7.75 -13.01
C TYR A 363 1.85 6.82 -11.83
N ALA A 364 0.65 6.92 -11.26
CA ALA A 364 0.23 6.02 -10.17
C ALA A 364 0.14 4.58 -10.67
N ALA A 365 -0.39 4.36 -11.88
CA ALA A 365 -0.37 3.04 -12.51
C ALA A 365 1.05 2.56 -12.81
N TYR A 366 1.90 3.42 -13.39
CA TYR A 366 3.31 3.12 -13.67
C TYR A 366 4.08 2.73 -12.39
N ARG A 367 3.91 3.47 -11.28
CA ARG A 367 4.53 3.13 -9.98
C ARG A 367 3.96 1.84 -9.40
N SER A 368 2.68 1.55 -9.65
CA SER A 368 2.10 0.26 -9.28
C SER A 368 2.76 -0.89 -10.05
N VAL A 369 3.02 -0.76 -11.35
CA VAL A 369 3.79 -1.76 -12.11
C VAL A 369 5.21 -1.94 -11.56
N VAL A 370 5.89 -0.85 -11.19
CA VAL A 370 7.21 -0.92 -10.53
C VAL A 370 7.13 -1.73 -9.23
N ARG A 371 6.10 -1.50 -8.40
CA ARG A 371 5.90 -2.25 -7.14
C ARG A 371 5.53 -3.70 -7.37
N ALA A 372 4.70 -3.99 -8.37
CA ALA A 372 4.36 -5.33 -8.78
C ALA A 372 5.62 -6.11 -9.18
N LYS A 373 6.51 -5.48 -9.96
CA LYS A 373 7.83 -6.04 -10.32
C LYS A 373 8.67 -6.36 -9.09
N VAL A 374 8.86 -5.39 -8.19
CA VAL A 374 9.71 -5.55 -7.00
C VAL A 374 9.17 -6.67 -6.09
N SER A 375 7.86 -6.65 -5.79
CA SER A 375 7.24 -7.70 -4.97
C SER A 375 7.23 -9.07 -5.67
N GLY A 376 7.11 -9.10 -6.99
CA GLY A 376 7.23 -10.33 -7.78
C GLY A 376 8.63 -10.95 -7.66
N PHE A 377 9.69 -10.15 -7.80
CA PHE A 377 11.07 -10.64 -7.59
C PHE A 377 11.30 -11.11 -6.16
N GLN A 378 10.76 -10.42 -5.16
CA GLN A 378 10.83 -10.86 -3.76
C GLN A 378 10.10 -12.20 -3.54
N ALA A 379 8.98 -12.44 -4.23
CA ALA A 379 8.26 -13.72 -4.14
C ALA A 379 9.05 -14.89 -4.75
N LEU A 380 9.93 -14.60 -5.73
CA LEU A 380 10.80 -15.58 -6.37
C LEU A 380 12.14 -15.78 -5.63
N ASP A 381 12.54 -14.85 -4.75
CA ASP A 381 13.79 -14.91 -4.02
C ASP A 381 13.75 -16.03 -2.94
N PRO A 382 14.68 -17.01 -2.97
CA PRO A 382 14.73 -18.08 -1.98
C PRO A 382 15.06 -17.61 -0.56
N LEU A 383 15.63 -16.42 -0.39
CA LEU A 383 16.01 -15.86 0.91
C LEU A 383 14.86 -15.12 1.61
N ILE A 384 13.73 -14.89 0.94
CA ILE A 384 12.55 -14.24 1.52
C ILE A 384 11.69 -15.29 2.24
N PRO A 385 11.47 -15.17 3.57
CA PRO A 385 10.67 -16.13 4.32
C PRO A 385 9.16 -16.07 3.98
N ASP A 386 8.62 -14.87 3.77
CA ASP A 386 7.18 -14.65 3.55
C ASP A 386 6.84 -14.43 2.06
N LYS A 387 7.01 -15.50 1.28
CA LYS A 387 6.74 -15.50 -0.17
C LYS A 387 5.27 -15.25 -0.49
N ALA A 388 4.36 -15.76 0.34
CA ALA A 388 2.92 -15.63 0.13
C ALA A 388 2.48 -14.15 0.19
N ARG A 389 3.00 -13.38 1.15
CA ARG A 389 2.73 -11.95 1.23
C ARG A 389 3.33 -11.17 0.07
N ALA A 390 4.55 -11.50 -0.36
CA ALA A 390 5.18 -10.87 -1.52
C ALA A 390 4.37 -11.13 -2.81
N LEU A 391 3.89 -12.37 -2.99
CA LEU A 391 3.02 -12.75 -4.10
C LEU A 391 1.68 -11.99 -4.07
N ALA A 392 1.01 -11.95 -2.91
CA ALA A 392 -0.25 -11.22 -2.77
C ALA A 392 -0.09 -9.72 -3.08
N ARG A 393 1.02 -9.10 -2.63
CA ARG A 393 1.36 -7.71 -2.96
C ARG A 393 1.60 -7.50 -4.45
N SER A 394 2.33 -8.42 -5.10
CA SER A 394 2.56 -8.38 -6.55
C SER A 394 1.24 -8.40 -7.32
N LYS A 395 0.36 -9.36 -7.03
CA LYS A 395 -0.96 -9.48 -7.66
C LYS A 395 -1.81 -8.23 -7.44
N CYS A 396 -1.85 -7.72 -6.21
CA CYS A 396 -2.58 -6.50 -5.87
C CYS A 396 -2.09 -5.31 -6.71
N HIS A 397 -0.78 -5.09 -6.81
CA HIS A 397 -0.25 -3.97 -7.59
C HIS A 397 -0.51 -4.09 -9.09
N TRP A 398 -0.53 -5.30 -9.66
CA TRP A 398 -0.97 -5.50 -11.04
C TRP A 398 -2.43 -5.13 -11.24
N LEU A 399 -3.31 -5.53 -10.33
CA LEU A 399 -4.73 -5.22 -10.42
C LEU A 399 -5.03 -3.73 -10.21
N VAL A 400 -4.27 -3.06 -9.33
CA VAL A 400 -4.32 -1.59 -9.15
C VAL A 400 -3.86 -0.88 -10.41
N ALA A 401 -2.75 -1.31 -11.03
CA ALA A 401 -2.27 -0.72 -12.29
C ALA A 401 -3.34 -0.86 -13.39
N TYR A 402 -3.92 -2.05 -13.52
CA TYR A 402 -5.00 -2.30 -14.47
C TYR A 402 -6.22 -1.41 -14.20
N SER A 403 -6.69 -1.34 -12.95
CA SER A 403 -7.85 -0.52 -12.55
C SER A 403 -7.64 0.97 -12.82
N LEU A 404 -6.44 1.48 -12.58
CA LEU A 404 -6.09 2.87 -12.84
C LEU A 404 -6.01 3.18 -14.33
N LEU A 405 -5.62 2.24 -15.20
CA LEU A 405 -5.50 2.49 -16.63
C LEU A 405 -6.78 2.19 -17.42
N ALA A 406 -7.58 1.24 -16.93
CA ALA A 406 -8.79 0.78 -17.60
C ALA A 406 -9.89 1.86 -17.62
N PRO A 407 -10.71 1.89 -18.69
CA PRO A 407 -11.98 2.62 -18.65
C PRO A 407 -12.89 2.01 -17.57
N PRO A 408 -13.80 2.79 -16.95
CA PRO A 408 -14.71 2.31 -15.90
C PRO A 408 -15.38 0.96 -16.21
N SER A 409 -15.88 0.78 -17.42
CA SER A 409 -16.56 -0.44 -17.87
C SER A 409 -15.72 -1.72 -17.89
N ASP A 410 -14.39 -1.58 -17.88
CA ASP A 410 -13.44 -2.72 -17.92
C ASP A 410 -12.79 -2.97 -16.56
N ARG A 411 -12.98 -2.07 -15.58
CA ARG A 411 -12.28 -2.17 -14.30
C ARG A 411 -12.70 -3.42 -13.53
N PRO A 412 -11.74 -4.18 -12.97
CA PRO A 412 -12.08 -5.30 -12.10
C PRO A 412 -12.77 -4.76 -10.85
N CYS A 413 -13.91 -5.35 -10.52
CA CYS A 413 -14.72 -4.93 -9.40
C CYS A 413 -15.57 -6.07 -8.86
N LEU A 414 -15.98 -5.94 -7.60
CA LEU A 414 -16.99 -6.77 -6.97
C LEU A 414 -18.26 -5.96 -6.73
N VAL A 415 -19.41 -6.50 -7.13
CA VAL A 415 -20.72 -6.01 -6.71
C VAL A 415 -21.46 -7.12 -5.99
N LEU A 416 -21.76 -6.91 -4.71
CA LEU A 416 -22.65 -7.77 -3.95
C LEU A 416 -24.10 -7.36 -4.23
N VAL A 417 -24.90 -8.25 -4.82
CA VAL A 417 -26.34 -8.04 -4.96
C VAL A 417 -27.04 -8.84 -3.87
N THR A 418 -27.65 -8.12 -2.93
CA THR A 418 -28.15 -8.67 -1.68
C THR A 418 -29.55 -8.18 -1.36
N GLY A 419 -30.20 -8.78 -0.37
CA GLY A 419 -31.56 -8.48 0.03
C GLY A 419 -32.25 -9.70 0.62
N LEU A 420 -33.38 -9.46 1.28
CA LEU A 420 -34.21 -10.54 1.82
C LEU A 420 -34.70 -11.49 0.70
N PRO A 421 -35.08 -12.74 1.03
CA PRO A 421 -35.69 -13.63 0.06
C PRO A 421 -36.86 -12.96 -0.69
N ALA A 422 -36.90 -13.17 -2.01
CA ALA A 422 -37.92 -12.62 -2.91
C ALA A 422 -37.99 -11.07 -3.05
N THR A 423 -36.98 -10.32 -2.59
CA THR A 423 -36.84 -8.88 -2.91
C THR A 423 -36.36 -8.59 -4.33
N GLY A 424 -36.26 -9.58 -5.22
CA GLY A 424 -35.85 -9.35 -6.61
C GLY A 424 -34.34 -9.29 -6.86
N LYS A 425 -33.49 -9.57 -5.84
CA LYS A 425 -32.02 -9.71 -5.96
C LYS A 425 -31.56 -10.46 -7.22
N SER A 426 -32.07 -11.66 -7.46
CA SER A 426 -31.67 -12.47 -8.61
C SER A 426 -32.20 -11.94 -9.94
N THR A 427 -33.30 -11.17 -9.93
CA THR A 427 -33.82 -10.50 -11.12
C THR A 427 -32.97 -9.28 -11.48
N VAL A 428 -32.56 -8.47 -10.49
CA VAL A 428 -31.62 -7.36 -10.68
C VAL A 428 -30.26 -7.88 -11.15
N ALA A 429 -29.72 -8.90 -10.47
CA ALA A 429 -28.45 -9.54 -10.84
C ALA A 429 -28.47 -10.06 -12.28
N ARG A 430 -29.53 -10.77 -12.67
CA ARG A 430 -29.71 -11.26 -14.05
C ARG A 430 -29.76 -10.10 -15.05
N GLY A 431 -30.54 -9.06 -14.79
CA GLY A 431 -30.64 -7.91 -15.68
C GLY A 431 -29.29 -7.21 -15.91
N LEU A 432 -28.42 -7.16 -14.89
CA LEU A 432 -27.06 -6.63 -15.03
C LEU A 432 -26.14 -7.53 -15.86
N VAL A 433 -26.24 -8.85 -15.69
CA VAL A 433 -25.44 -9.83 -16.44
C VAL A 433 -25.89 -9.92 -17.90
N ASP A 434 -27.21 -9.91 -18.15
CA ASP A 434 -27.78 -9.94 -19.51
C ASP A 434 -27.43 -8.67 -20.29
N ALA A 435 -27.26 -7.54 -19.60
CA ALA A 435 -26.83 -6.27 -20.20
C ALA A 435 -25.32 -6.21 -20.50
N ASP A 436 -24.50 -7.01 -19.81
CA ASP A 436 -23.04 -7.01 -19.97
C ASP A 436 -22.45 -8.40 -19.64
N GLU A 437 -22.13 -9.16 -20.69
CA GLU A 437 -21.57 -10.52 -20.59
C GLU A 437 -20.18 -10.59 -19.92
N ARG A 438 -19.54 -9.44 -19.65
CA ARG A 438 -18.25 -9.42 -18.95
C ARG A 438 -18.36 -9.79 -17.48
N TRP A 439 -19.56 -9.69 -16.88
CA TRP A 439 -19.81 -10.09 -15.50
C TRP A 439 -19.64 -11.59 -15.30
N VAL A 440 -18.81 -11.96 -14.33
CA VAL A 440 -18.81 -13.31 -13.75
C VAL A 440 -19.89 -13.35 -12.68
N TRP A 441 -20.93 -14.17 -12.89
CA TRP A 441 -22.07 -14.25 -11.99
C TRP A 441 -21.96 -15.42 -11.02
N VAL A 442 -21.60 -15.13 -9.77
CA VAL A 442 -21.52 -16.10 -8.69
C VAL A 442 -22.83 -16.09 -7.91
N ARG A 443 -23.49 -17.25 -7.81
CA ARG A 443 -24.81 -17.38 -7.16
C ARG A 443 -24.72 -18.32 -5.98
N SER A 444 -24.98 -17.85 -4.77
CA SER A 444 -24.83 -18.68 -3.57
C SER A 444 -25.73 -19.91 -3.58
N ASP A 445 -26.95 -19.78 -4.13
CA ASP A 445 -27.91 -20.90 -4.16
C ASP A 445 -27.48 -21.98 -5.16
N VAL A 446 -26.83 -21.60 -6.27
CA VAL A 446 -26.28 -22.57 -7.24
C VAL A 446 -25.07 -23.27 -6.66
N VAL A 447 -24.12 -22.50 -6.10
CA VAL A 447 -22.93 -23.06 -5.45
C VAL A 447 -23.33 -23.99 -4.29
N ARG A 448 -24.33 -23.61 -3.50
CA ARG A 448 -24.86 -24.45 -2.40
C ARG A 448 -25.35 -25.80 -2.91
N LYS A 449 -26.11 -25.82 -4.01
CA LYS A 449 -26.67 -27.04 -4.61
C LYS A 449 -25.58 -27.91 -5.23
N GLU A 450 -24.65 -27.31 -5.97
CA GLU A 450 -23.51 -28.03 -6.56
C GLU A 450 -22.66 -28.71 -5.48
N LEU A 451 -22.37 -28.02 -4.38
CA LEU A 451 -21.66 -28.59 -3.23
C LEU A 451 -22.43 -29.71 -2.51
N ALA A 452 -23.75 -29.73 -2.64
CA ALA A 452 -24.64 -30.75 -2.08
C ALA A 452 -24.91 -31.91 -3.07
N GLY A 453 -24.38 -31.86 -4.30
CA GLY A 453 -24.66 -32.83 -5.35
C GLY A 453 -26.06 -32.74 -5.95
N VAL A 454 -26.77 -31.62 -5.73
CA VAL A 454 -28.11 -31.35 -6.27
C VAL A 454 -27.97 -30.53 -7.55
N LYS A 455 -28.77 -30.82 -8.59
CA LYS A 455 -28.77 -29.98 -9.80
C LYS A 455 -29.25 -28.58 -9.46
N ALA A 456 -28.63 -27.55 -10.05
CA ALA A 456 -28.92 -26.15 -9.76
C ALA A 456 -30.41 -25.75 -9.94
N THR A 457 -31.12 -26.41 -10.85
CA THR A 457 -32.53 -26.16 -11.20
C THR A 457 -33.53 -26.94 -10.35
N GLU A 458 -33.08 -27.95 -9.60
CA GLU A 458 -33.93 -28.81 -8.77
C GLU A 458 -33.99 -28.27 -7.34
N ARG A 459 -35.15 -28.41 -6.68
CA ARG A 459 -35.30 -28.05 -5.26
C ARG A 459 -34.52 -29.02 -4.39
N THR A 460 -33.85 -28.52 -3.35
CA THR A 460 -33.18 -29.40 -2.39
C THR A 460 -34.24 -30.28 -1.68
N PRO A 461 -34.05 -31.61 -1.62
CA PRO A 461 -34.96 -32.50 -0.92
C PRO A 461 -35.17 -32.08 0.54
N GLU A 462 -36.40 -32.20 1.05
CA GLU A 462 -36.79 -31.73 2.39
C GLU A 462 -35.93 -32.37 3.50
N GLU A 463 -35.57 -33.64 3.32
CA GLU A 463 -34.70 -34.42 4.20
C GLU A 463 -33.26 -33.86 4.27
N ALA A 464 -32.77 -33.25 3.18
CA ALA A 464 -31.43 -32.69 3.08
C ALA A 464 -31.37 -31.19 3.41
N MET A 465 -32.53 -30.50 3.51
CA MET A 465 -32.56 -29.05 3.72
C MET A 465 -31.89 -28.63 5.03
N GLY A 466 -32.05 -29.39 6.11
CA GLY A 466 -31.43 -29.09 7.40
C GLY A 466 -29.90 -29.06 7.34
N ASP A 467 -29.31 -30.02 6.65
CA ASP A 467 -27.85 -30.16 6.54
C ASP A 467 -27.24 -29.13 5.57
N VAL A 468 -27.90 -28.93 4.42
CA VAL A 468 -27.48 -28.00 3.35
C VAL A 468 -27.52 -26.53 3.80
N TYR A 469 -28.35 -26.20 4.78
CA TYR A 469 -28.45 -24.85 5.36
C TYR A 469 -27.86 -24.75 6.78
N SER A 470 -27.13 -25.78 7.23
CA SER A 470 -26.38 -25.72 8.49
C SER A 470 -25.33 -24.59 8.47
N THR A 471 -24.90 -24.13 9.65
CA THR A 471 -23.86 -23.09 9.76
C THR A 471 -22.57 -23.51 9.07
N ALA A 472 -22.15 -24.76 9.23
CA ALA A 472 -20.94 -25.31 8.60
C ALA A 472 -21.06 -25.36 7.06
N PHE A 473 -22.22 -25.79 6.53
CA PHE A 473 -22.44 -25.84 5.09
C PHE A 473 -22.58 -24.44 4.49
N THR A 474 -23.22 -23.51 5.21
CA THR A 474 -23.28 -22.09 4.84
C THR A 474 -21.86 -21.50 4.75
N GLN A 475 -21.01 -21.75 5.74
CA GLN A 475 -19.61 -21.33 5.69
C GLN A 475 -18.88 -21.90 4.48
N LYS A 476 -19.03 -23.21 4.21
CA LYS A 476 -18.44 -23.86 3.02
C LYS A 476 -18.90 -23.20 1.72
N THR A 477 -20.21 -22.93 1.60
CA THR A 477 -20.80 -22.26 0.44
C THR A 477 -20.20 -20.87 0.22
N TYR A 478 -20.12 -20.04 1.26
CA TYR A 478 -19.57 -18.69 1.13
C TYR A 478 -18.05 -18.69 0.88
N MET A 479 -17.30 -19.65 1.42
CA MET A 479 -15.88 -19.80 1.10
C MET A 479 -15.68 -20.17 -0.38
N GLU A 480 -16.50 -21.06 -0.91
CA GLU A 480 -16.46 -21.42 -2.34
C GLU A 480 -16.85 -20.23 -3.23
N CYS A 481 -17.91 -19.50 -2.89
CA CYS A 481 -18.27 -18.26 -3.60
C CYS A 481 -17.12 -17.22 -3.55
N TRP A 482 -16.42 -17.12 -2.42
CA TRP A 482 -15.26 -16.24 -2.28
C TRP A 482 -14.09 -16.73 -3.15
N ALA A 483 -13.80 -18.02 -3.16
CA ALA A 483 -12.75 -18.60 -4.01
C ALA A 483 -12.98 -18.30 -5.50
N GLN A 484 -14.20 -18.53 -6.00
CA GLN A 484 -14.58 -18.18 -7.38
C GLN A 484 -14.47 -16.68 -7.65
N THR A 485 -14.87 -15.85 -6.68
CA THR A 485 -14.76 -14.39 -6.77
C THR A 485 -13.31 -13.92 -6.86
N GLN A 486 -12.47 -14.42 -5.95
CA GLN A 486 -11.05 -14.08 -5.89
C GLN A 486 -10.33 -14.51 -7.17
N GLU A 487 -10.61 -15.71 -7.66
CA GLU A 487 -10.03 -16.24 -8.89
C GLU A 487 -10.41 -15.38 -10.11
N ALA A 488 -11.68 -14.99 -10.22
CA ALA A 488 -12.16 -14.11 -11.28
C ALA A 488 -11.53 -12.71 -11.21
N LEU A 489 -11.44 -12.11 -10.02
CA LEU A 489 -10.78 -10.81 -9.82
C LEU A 489 -9.30 -10.87 -10.21
N GLN A 490 -8.58 -11.92 -9.84
CA GLN A 490 -7.17 -12.11 -10.21
C GLN A 490 -6.94 -12.26 -11.71
N ARG A 491 -7.99 -12.63 -12.48
CA ARG A 491 -8.00 -12.60 -13.95
C ARG A 491 -8.52 -11.29 -14.53
N GLY A 492 -8.66 -10.25 -13.72
CA GLY A 492 -9.12 -8.92 -14.16
C GLY A 492 -10.60 -8.86 -14.52
N ARG A 493 -11.44 -9.78 -14.02
CA ARG A 493 -12.88 -9.82 -14.32
C ARG A 493 -13.69 -8.96 -13.36
N ARG A 494 -14.89 -8.60 -13.81
CA ARG A 494 -15.96 -7.99 -12.99
C ARG A 494 -16.79 -9.12 -12.40
N VAL A 495 -17.08 -9.06 -11.10
CA VAL A 495 -17.76 -10.15 -10.39
C VAL A 495 -19.02 -9.63 -9.73
N LEU A 496 -20.14 -10.30 -10.00
CA LEU A 496 -21.42 -10.07 -9.35
C LEU A 496 -21.72 -11.27 -8.47
N VAL A 497 -21.86 -11.04 -7.16
CA VAL A 497 -22.23 -12.10 -6.20
C VAL A 497 -23.67 -11.89 -5.78
N ASP A 498 -24.55 -12.80 -6.20
CA ASP A 498 -25.96 -12.84 -5.83
C ASP A 498 -26.13 -13.76 -4.61
N ALA A 499 -26.27 -13.15 -3.43
CA ALA A 499 -26.46 -13.86 -2.17
C ALA A 499 -27.17 -13.00 -1.12
N THR A 500 -27.84 -13.66 -0.17
CA THR A 500 -28.56 -12.96 0.91
C THR A 500 -27.62 -12.22 1.86
N PHE A 501 -26.37 -12.66 2.06
CA PHE A 501 -25.39 -12.02 2.95
C PHE A 501 -25.98 -11.63 4.32
N ARG A 502 -26.65 -12.56 5.01
CA ARG A 502 -27.22 -12.30 6.34
C ARG A 502 -26.14 -11.94 7.37
N GLU A 503 -25.01 -12.63 7.34
CA GLU A 503 -23.97 -12.49 8.37
C GLU A 503 -22.93 -11.45 7.98
N HIS A 504 -22.66 -10.52 8.90
CA HIS A 504 -21.67 -9.46 8.73
C HIS A 504 -20.27 -9.99 8.40
N ALA A 505 -19.89 -11.15 8.94
CA ALA A 505 -18.60 -11.77 8.68
C ALA A 505 -18.37 -12.09 7.19
N PHE A 506 -19.40 -12.56 6.47
CA PHE A 506 -19.28 -12.84 5.03
C PHE A 506 -19.29 -11.56 4.20
N ARG A 507 -20.09 -10.55 4.57
CA ARG A 507 -20.02 -9.22 3.92
C ARG A 507 -18.59 -8.68 3.97
N ARG A 508 -18.01 -8.71 5.17
CA ARG A 508 -16.64 -8.27 5.43
C ARG A 508 -15.62 -9.08 4.65
N LEU A 509 -15.73 -10.41 4.63
CA LEU A 509 -14.82 -11.26 3.84
C LEU A 509 -14.73 -10.82 2.39
N PHE A 510 -15.88 -10.63 1.73
CA PHE A 510 -15.92 -10.28 0.31
C PHE A 510 -15.43 -8.85 0.06
N LEU A 511 -15.90 -7.88 0.85
CA LEU A 511 -15.57 -6.47 0.64
C LEU A 511 -14.11 -6.17 0.99
N GLU A 512 -13.63 -6.63 2.15
CA GLU A 512 -12.22 -6.47 2.52
C GLU A 512 -11.30 -7.31 1.63
N GLY A 513 -11.72 -8.53 1.29
CA GLY A 513 -10.97 -9.41 0.40
C GLY A 513 -10.75 -8.75 -0.97
N THR A 514 -11.80 -8.21 -1.59
CA THR A 514 -11.68 -7.52 -2.88
C THR A 514 -10.79 -6.28 -2.80
N LYS A 515 -10.94 -5.46 -1.75
CA LYS A 515 -10.06 -4.31 -1.52
C LYS A 515 -8.59 -4.73 -1.35
N LYS A 516 -8.32 -5.86 -0.68
CA LYS A 516 -6.96 -6.45 -0.56
C LYS A 516 -6.39 -6.98 -1.88
N GLU A 517 -7.24 -7.47 -2.78
CA GLU A 517 -6.83 -7.85 -4.14
C GLU A 517 -6.51 -6.63 -5.02
N GLY A 518 -6.83 -5.41 -4.58
CA GLY A 518 -6.58 -4.17 -5.34
C GLY A 518 -7.71 -3.76 -6.29
N ALA A 519 -8.93 -4.28 -6.08
CA ALA A 519 -10.12 -3.95 -6.84
C ALA A 519 -11.16 -3.16 -6.02
N VAL A 520 -12.08 -2.51 -6.73
CA VAL A 520 -13.21 -1.77 -6.11
C VAL A 520 -14.31 -2.74 -5.72
N ALA A 521 -14.99 -2.48 -4.60
CA ALA A 521 -16.12 -3.28 -4.12
C ALA A 521 -17.31 -2.39 -3.78
N GLY A 522 -18.52 -2.85 -4.07
CA GLY A 522 -19.77 -2.17 -3.71
C GLY A 522 -20.92 -3.14 -3.44
N VAL A 523 -21.98 -2.62 -2.83
CA VAL A 523 -23.15 -3.40 -2.40
C VAL A 523 -24.43 -2.79 -2.95
N VAL A 524 -25.25 -3.61 -3.60
CA VAL A 524 -26.61 -3.26 -4.04
C VAL A 524 -27.61 -4.03 -3.18
N VAL A 525 -28.31 -3.33 -2.31
CA VAL A 525 -29.33 -3.88 -1.40
C VAL A 525 -30.70 -3.76 -2.04
N CYS A 526 -31.29 -4.88 -2.45
CA CYS A 526 -32.61 -4.96 -3.03
C CYS A 526 -33.69 -4.97 -1.94
N GLU A 527 -34.55 -3.96 -2.00
CA GLU A 527 -35.66 -3.77 -1.06
C GLU A 527 -36.99 -3.90 -1.80
N CYS A 528 -37.98 -4.45 -1.10
CA CYS A 528 -39.33 -4.63 -1.64
C CYS A 528 -40.34 -4.56 -0.50
N ASN A 529 -41.54 -4.07 -0.79
CA ASN A 529 -42.65 -4.08 0.15
C ASN A 529 -43.01 -5.53 0.54
N ARG A 530 -43.22 -5.76 1.85
CA ARG A 530 -43.54 -7.07 2.43
C ARG A 530 -44.73 -7.77 1.78
N GLU A 531 -45.78 -7.04 1.41
CA GLU A 531 -46.97 -7.62 0.79
C GLU A 531 -46.69 -8.07 -0.66
N ILE A 532 -45.83 -7.36 -1.37
CA ILE A 532 -45.35 -7.78 -2.70
C ILE A 532 -44.47 -9.03 -2.56
N ILE A 533 -43.61 -9.10 -1.54
CA ILE A 533 -42.77 -10.28 -1.25
C ILE A 533 -43.63 -11.52 -1.03
N LYS A 534 -44.69 -11.45 -0.19
CA LYS A 534 -45.63 -12.56 0.01
C LYS A 534 -46.21 -13.06 -1.31
N GLY A 535 -46.71 -12.15 -2.14
CA GLY A 535 -47.26 -12.49 -3.46
C GLY A 535 -46.23 -13.15 -4.37
N ARG A 536 -44.99 -12.63 -4.42
CA ARG A 536 -43.89 -13.21 -5.22
C ARG A 536 -43.52 -14.62 -4.76
N MET A 537 -43.45 -14.87 -3.45
CA MET A 537 -43.13 -16.19 -2.91
C MET A 537 -44.23 -17.21 -3.18
N ALA A 538 -45.50 -16.80 -3.03
CA ALA A 538 -46.65 -17.65 -3.36
C ALA A 538 -46.67 -18.05 -4.85
N LYS A 539 -46.38 -17.10 -5.75
CA LYS A 539 -46.25 -17.39 -7.18
C LYS A 539 -45.11 -18.35 -7.48
N ARG A 540 -43.93 -18.13 -6.91
CA ARG A 540 -42.75 -18.98 -7.13
C ARG A 540 -42.97 -20.43 -6.69
N ALA A 541 -43.74 -20.66 -5.63
CA ALA A 541 -44.06 -22.01 -5.17
C ALA A 541 -44.79 -22.85 -6.23
N THR A 542 -45.39 -22.21 -7.24
CA THR A 542 -46.09 -22.86 -8.36
C THR A 542 -45.22 -23.06 -9.61
N GLU A 543 -43.99 -22.54 -9.62
CA GLU A 543 -43.07 -22.63 -10.77
C GLU A 543 -42.32 -23.97 -10.78
N THR A 544 -42.10 -24.54 -11.97
CA THR A 544 -41.46 -25.86 -12.19
C THR A 544 -39.94 -25.82 -11.96
N GLU A 545 -39.30 -24.67 -12.16
CA GLU A 545 -37.86 -24.46 -11.91
C GLU A 545 -37.66 -23.60 -10.65
N GLN A 546 -37.10 -24.20 -9.58
CA GLN A 546 -36.94 -23.52 -8.29
C GLN A 546 -35.46 -23.41 -7.92
N ILE A 547 -34.85 -22.28 -8.30
CA ILE A 547 -33.43 -22.00 -7.98
C ILE A 547 -33.23 -21.72 -6.47
N SER A 548 -34.22 -21.16 -5.78
CA SER A 548 -34.13 -20.75 -4.37
C SER A 548 -35.08 -21.58 -3.49
N ASP A 549 -34.59 -22.10 -2.35
CA ASP A 549 -35.35 -22.97 -1.45
C ASP A 549 -36.06 -22.20 -0.29
N ALA A 550 -36.07 -20.87 -0.31
CA ALA A 550 -36.58 -20.07 0.81
C ALA A 550 -38.12 -20.14 0.95
N THR A 551 -38.61 -20.50 2.13
CA THR A 551 -40.03 -20.48 2.51
C THR A 551 -40.41 -19.18 3.25
N TRP A 552 -41.72 -18.94 3.48
CA TRP A 552 -42.18 -17.77 4.24
C TRP A 552 -41.60 -17.75 5.67
N ASP A 553 -41.55 -18.90 6.35
CA ASP A 553 -40.95 -19.00 7.68
C ASP A 553 -39.44 -18.66 7.67
N VAL A 554 -38.74 -19.02 6.59
CA VAL A 554 -37.33 -18.64 6.39
C VAL A 554 -37.21 -17.13 6.18
N TYR A 555 -38.11 -16.51 5.40
CA TYR A 555 -38.15 -15.06 5.24
C TYR A 555 -38.27 -14.35 6.60
N GLU A 556 -39.24 -14.75 7.43
CA GLU A 556 -39.46 -14.09 8.73
C GLU A 556 -38.29 -14.27 9.70
N LYS A 557 -37.61 -15.43 9.65
CA LYS A 557 -36.38 -15.65 10.42
C LYS A 557 -35.22 -14.77 9.95
N VAL A 558 -35.04 -14.62 8.64
CA VAL A 558 -33.97 -13.79 8.06
C VAL A 558 -34.24 -12.31 8.30
N GLU A 559 -35.49 -11.86 8.16
CA GLU A 559 -35.90 -10.48 8.41
C GLU A 559 -35.58 -10.03 9.84
N LYS A 560 -35.86 -10.87 10.85
CA LYS A 560 -35.54 -10.57 12.26
C LYS A 560 -34.04 -10.44 12.55
N SER A 561 -33.20 -11.07 11.73
CA SER A 561 -31.74 -11.05 11.87
C SER A 561 -31.05 -10.18 10.82
N TRP A 562 -31.82 -9.41 10.04
CA TRP A 562 -31.31 -8.55 8.99
C TRP A 562 -30.69 -7.29 9.59
N THR A 563 -29.37 -7.19 9.51
CA THR A 563 -28.64 -5.99 9.92
C THR A 563 -28.35 -5.09 8.72
N SER A 564 -28.30 -3.77 8.98
CA SER A 564 -27.91 -2.79 7.96
C SER A 564 -26.47 -3.00 7.50
N PHE A 565 -26.11 -2.37 6.37
CA PHE A 565 -24.78 -2.47 5.77
C PHE A 565 -23.84 -1.35 6.26
N ASP A 566 -24.25 -0.68 7.34
CA ASP A 566 -23.66 0.56 7.80
C ASP A 566 -22.44 0.29 8.69
N GLY A 567 -21.33 0.96 8.36
CA GLY A 567 -20.27 1.35 9.29
C GLY A 567 -19.53 0.23 10.01
N GLY A 568 -18.46 -0.28 9.40
CA GLY A 568 -17.40 -0.99 10.12
C GLY A 568 -16.33 -0.04 10.66
N ASN A 569 -15.54 -0.49 11.63
CA ASN A 569 -14.28 0.16 12.00
C ASN A 569 -13.11 -0.55 11.31
N GLY A 570 -12.11 0.22 10.87
CA GLY A 570 -10.86 -0.31 10.28
C GLY A 570 -10.69 0.00 8.79
N LEU A 571 -9.49 -0.31 8.29
CA LEU A 571 -9.01 0.09 6.95
C LEU A 571 -9.99 -0.16 5.79
N TYR A 572 -10.65 -1.32 5.81
CA TYR A 572 -11.45 -1.82 4.70
C TYR A 572 -12.97 -1.74 4.96
N ALA A 573 -13.36 -1.04 6.02
CA ALA A 573 -14.76 -0.85 6.36
C ALA A 573 -15.57 -0.31 5.17
N THR A 574 -16.83 -0.71 5.09
CA THR A 574 -17.80 -0.13 4.16
C THR A 574 -18.14 1.29 4.57
N THR A 575 -18.10 2.18 3.60
CA THR A 575 -18.62 3.55 3.74
C THR A 575 -20.05 3.61 3.18
N PRO A 576 -20.84 4.65 3.53
CA PRO A 576 -22.14 4.87 2.91
C PRO A 576 -22.09 4.96 1.38
N ASP A 577 -20.96 5.41 0.81
CA ASP A 577 -20.76 5.48 -0.64
C ASP A 577 -20.50 4.11 -1.28
N ASP A 578 -20.21 3.07 -0.49
CA ASP A 578 -20.04 1.69 -0.98
C ASP A 578 -21.37 0.92 -1.05
N VAL A 579 -22.49 1.49 -0.58
CA VAL A 579 -23.78 0.80 -0.43
C VAL A 579 -24.89 1.58 -1.12
N PHE A 580 -25.67 0.88 -1.95
CA PHE A 580 -26.83 1.43 -2.64
C PHE A 580 -28.09 0.60 -2.43
N HIS A 581 -29.15 1.23 -1.92
CA HIS A 581 -30.44 0.60 -1.73
C HIS A 581 -31.33 0.82 -2.97
N VAL A 582 -31.76 -0.28 -3.61
CA VAL A 582 -32.62 -0.26 -4.79
C VAL A 582 -34.01 -0.78 -4.45
N ASN A 583 -35.02 0.06 -4.65
CA ASN A 583 -36.42 -0.33 -4.52
C ASN A 583 -36.84 -1.14 -5.77
N THR A 584 -37.27 -2.38 -5.53
CA THR A 584 -37.72 -3.35 -6.55
C THR A 584 -39.23 -3.51 -6.62
N ASP A 585 -40.00 -2.64 -5.94
CA ASP A 585 -41.43 -2.46 -6.21
C ASP A 585 -41.63 -1.86 -7.60
N LYS A 586 -40.62 -1.15 -8.10
CA LYS A 586 -40.57 -0.57 -9.44
C LYS A 586 -40.19 -1.60 -10.51
N PRO A 587 -40.57 -1.36 -11.78
CA PRO A 587 -40.12 -2.15 -12.92
C PRO A 587 -38.58 -2.30 -12.98
N LEU A 588 -38.13 -3.41 -13.57
CA LEU A 588 -36.71 -3.81 -13.59
C LEU A 588 -35.83 -2.77 -14.29
N ASP A 589 -36.26 -2.21 -15.41
CA ASP A 589 -35.56 -1.17 -16.16
C ASP A 589 -35.27 0.07 -15.30
N VAL A 590 -36.23 0.51 -14.50
CA VAL A 590 -36.06 1.65 -13.56
C VAL A 590 -35.06 1.29 -12.45
N ALA A 591 -35.12 0.06 -11.93
CA ALA A 591 -34.18 -0.40 -10.92
C ALA A 591 -32.75 -0.46 -11.48
N LEU A 592 -32.56 -1.03 -12.67
CA LEU A 592 -31.26 -1.11 -13.34
C LEU A 592 -30.67 0.27 -13.63
N GLN A 593 -31.47 1.21 -14.13
CA GLN A 593 -31.01 2.58 -14.38
C GLN A 593 -30.44 3.25 -13.12
N ARG A 594 -31.06 3.01 -11.96
CA ARG A 594 -30.57 3.52 -10.67
C ARG A 594 -29.28 2.85 -10.23
N VAL A 595 -29.17 1.54 -10.42
CA VAL A 595 -27.93 0.78 -10.14
C VAL A 595 -26.77 1.25 -11.02
N HIS A 596 -27.01 1.54 -12.31
CA HIS A 596 -25.97 2.13 -13.17
C HIS A 596 -25.50 3.49 -12.67
N GLY A 597 -26.41 4.32 -12.13
CA GLY A 597 -26.05 5.57 -11.46
C GLY A 597 -25.11 5.37 -10.27
N PHE A 598 -25.28 4.28 -9.52
CA PHE A 598 -24.36 3.88 -8.45
C PHE A 598 -23.01 3.38 -9.01
N PHE A 599 -23.01 2.59 -10.07
CA PHE A 599 -21.77 2.14 -10.73
C PHE A 599 -20.93 3.31 -11.23
N ARG A 600 -21.56 4.39 -11.71
CA ARG A 600 -20.85 5.63 -12.08
C ARG A 600 -20.12 6.25 -10.89
N LYS A 601 -20.74 6.28 -9.70
CA LYS A 601 -20.11 6.79 -8.47
C LYS A 601 -18.94 5.91 -8.02
N LEU A 602 -19.10 4.59 -8.10
CA LEU A 602 -18.01 3.63 -7.86
C LEU A 602 -16.90 3.69 -8.93
N GLY A 603 -17.15 4.38 -10.05
CA GLY A 603 -16.23 4.46 -11.18
C GLY A 603 -16.11 3.14 -11.94
N VAL A 604 -17.17 2.35 -12.00
CA VAL A 604 -17.21 1.03 -12.67
C VAL A 604 -18.39 0.90 -13.64
N GLU A 605 -18.95 2.02 -14.11
CA GLU A 605 -20.05 2.02 -15.09
C GLU A 605 -19.65 1.41 -16.44
#